data_AF-A0A6L6BT52-F1
#
_entry.id   AF-A0A6L6BT52-F1
#
_cell.length_a   1.000
_cell.length_b   1.000
_cell.length_c   1.000
_cell.angle_alpha   90.00
_cell.angle_beta   90.00
_cell.angle_gamma   90.00
#
_symmetry.space_group_name_H-M   'P 1'
#
loop_
_entity.id
_entity.type
_entity.pdbx_description
1 polymer ?
#
loop_
_entity_poly.entity_id
_entity_poly.type
_entity_poly.pdbx_seq_one_letter_code
_entity_poly.pdbx_strand_id
1 'polypeptide(L)' 'VPTLVAYLSSICTLYPGDLIFTGTPSGVGLARGRFLAPQDEVRSGAEVIGELHNQCVEGVGPLSL' A
#
# COMPACT_ATOMS: atom_id res chain seq x y z
N VAL A 1 13.66 0.99 -9.12
CA VAL A 1 13.44 -0.46 -8.88
C VAL A 1 14.74 -1.22 -8.65
N PRO A 2 15.77 -1.19 -9.54
CA PRO A 2 16.97 -2.02 -9.38
C PRO A 2 17.71 -1.81 -8.05
N THR A 3 17.79 -0.56 -7.58
CA THR A 3 18.41 -0.21 -6.29
C THR A 3 17.75 -0.88 -5.09
N LEU A 4 16.42 -0.97 -5.07
CA LEU A 4 15.68 -1.60 -3.96
C LEU A 4 15.91 -3.11 -3.94
N VAL A 5 15.87 -3.75 -5.11
CA VAL A 5 16.14 -5.19 -5.25
C VAL A 5 17.55 -5.51 -4.75
N ALA A 6 18.56 -4.77 -5.23
CA ALA A 6 19.95 -4.97 -4.82
C ALA A 6 20.19 -4.72 -3.33
N TYR A 7 19.57 -3.69 -2.77
CA TYR A 7 19.69 -3.39 -1.34
C TYR A 7 19.06 -4.50 -0.49
N LEU A 8 17.82 -4.87 -0.77
CA LEU A 8 17.11 -5.89 0.01
C LEU A 8 17.78 -7.27 -0.12
N SER A 9 18.22 -7.66 -1.33
CA SER A 9 18.88 -8.96 -1.54
C SER A 9 20.26 -9.07 -0.90
N SER A 10 20.88 -7.95 -0.50
CA SER A 10 22.11 -7.95 0.29
C SER A 10 21.87 -8.26 1.78
N ILE A 11 20.63 -8.13 2.26
CA ILE A 11 20.23 -8.29 3.66
C ILE A 11 19.50 -9.62 3.87
N CYS A 12 18.62 -10.01 2.95
CA CYS A 12 17.89 -11.27 3.00
C CYS A 12 17.74 -11.92 1.62
N THR A 13 17.51 -13.23 1.59
CA THR A 13 17.19 -13.94 0.34
C THR A 13 15.81 -13.55 -0.15
N LEU A 14 15.71 -13.11 -1.40
CA LEU A 14 14.45 -12.90 -2.11
C LEU A 14 14.09 -14.17 -2.90
N TYR A 15 12.83 -14.60 -2.82
CA TYR A 15 12.32 -15.78 -3.51
C TYR A 15 11.40 -15.40 -4.68
N PRO A 16 11.26 -16.27 -5.70
CA PRO A 16 10.28 -16.07 -6.75
C PRO A 16 8.86 -15.96 -6.16
N GLY A 17 8.16 -14.88 -6.50
CA GLY A 17 6.82 -14.57 -5.97
C GLY A 17 6.81 -13.52 -4.87
N ASP A 18 7.97 -13.14 -4.31
CA ASP A 18 8.05 -12.05 -3.34
C ASP A 18 7.63 -10.71 -3.95
N LEU A 19 6.88 -9.91 -3.18
CA LEU A 19 6.38 -8.60 -3.58
C LEU A 19 7.10 -7.47 -2.84
N ILE A 20 7.67 -6.52 -3.61
CA ILE A 20 8.29 -5.31 -3.07
C ILE A 20 7.41 -4.11 -3.42
N PHE A 21 6.79 -3.51 -2.40
CA PHE A 21 6.07 -2.25 -2.54
C PHE A 21 7.05 -1.08 -2.51
N THR A 22 7.23 -0.41 -3.64
CA THR A 22 8.35 0.52 -3.87
C THR A 22 8.17 1.92 -3.27
N GLY A 23 7.08 2.14 -2.54
CA GLY A 23 6.74 3.40 -1.89
C GLY A 23 5.45 4.01 -2.42
N THR A 24 5.06 5.14 -1.81
CA THR A 24 3.89 5.93 -2.22
C THR A 24 4.30 7.40 -2.37
N PRO A 25 3.72 8.15 -3.33
CA PRO A 25 3.94 9.59 -3.44
C PRO A 25 3.43 10.38 -2.21
N SER A 26 3.68 11.69 -2.20
CA SER A 26 3.10 12.60 -1.21
C SER A 26 1.58 12.61 -1.24
N GLY A 27 0.95 12.88 -0.09
CA GLY A 27 -0.50 13.09 0.00
C GLY A 27 -1.25 12.04 0.82
N VAL A 28 -0.54 11.19 1.55
CA VAL A 28 -1.12 10.27 2.52
C VAL A 28 -1.95 11.01 3.58
N GLY A 29 -2.94 10.32 4.13
CA GLY A 29 -3.94 10.90 5.03
C GLY A 29 -3.37 11.65 6.24
N LEU A 30 -2.32 11.09 6.86
CA LEU A 30 -1.64 11.71 8.02
C LEU A 30 -1.13 13.13 7.69
N ALA A 31 -0.51 13.32 6.53
CA ALA A 31 0.01 14.62 6.11
C ALA A 31 -1.09 15.66 5.83
N ARG A 32 -2.35 15.21 5.71
CA ARG A 32 -3.52 16.03 5.43
C ARG A 32 -4.51 16.11 6.60
N GLY A 33 -4.24 15.43 7.72
CA GLY A 33 -5.18 15.28 8.83
C GLY A 33 -6.49 14.58 8.45
N ARG A 34 -6.49 13.76 7.39
CA ARG A 34 -7.68 13.07 6.88
C ARG A 34 -7.41 11.56 6.84
N PHE A 35 -8.07 10.81 7.70
CA PHE A 35 -7.98 9.35 7.73
C PHE A 35 -9.17 8.71 7.01
N LEU A 36 -9.06 7.40 6.75
CA LEU A 36 -10.13 6.62 6.16
C LEU A 36 -11.30 6.49 7.14
N ALA A 37 -12.51 6.56 6.63
CA ALA A 37 -13.74 6.31 7.36
C ALA A 37 -14.51 5.13 6.74
N PRO A 38 -15.43 4.49 7.49
CA PRO A 38 -16.37 3.53 6.91
C PRO A 38 -17.11 4.16 5.73
N GLN A 39 -17.35 3.36 4.69
CA GLN A 39 -17.95 3.75 3.42
C GLN A 39 -17.08 4.61 2.49
N ASP A 40 -15.86 4.99 2.88
CA ASP A 40 -14.91 5.56 1.92
C ASP A 40 -14.55 4.55 0.82
N GLU A 41 -14.32 5.03 -0.40
CA GLU A 41 -13.78 4.23 -1.50
C GLU A 41 -12.36 4.68 -1.82
N VAL A 42 -11.40 3.77 -1.70
CA VAL A 42 -10.01 3.98 -2.10
C VAL A 42 -9.81 3.46 -3.52
N ARG A 43 -9.60 4.38 -4.45
CA ARG A 43 -9.18 4.08 -5.82
C ARG A 43 -7.70 4.38 -5.98
N SER A 44 -6.93 3.38 -6.38
CA SER A 44 -5.49 3.50 -6.57
C SER A 44 -5.06 2.72 -7.80
N GLY A 45 -4.12 3.23 -8.57
CA GLY A 45 -3.69 2.57 -9.78
C GLY A 45 -2.54 3.28 -10.46
N ALA A 46 -2.14 2.72 -11.58
CA ALA A 46 -1.22 3.34 -12.53
C ALA A 46 -1.75 3.06 -13.94
N GLU A 47 -1.57 4.01 -14.86
CA GLU A 47 -2.06 3.93 -16.24
C GLU A 47 -1.73 2.59 -16.91
N VAL A 48 -0.52 2.07 -16.68
CA VAL A 48 -0.01 0.85 -17.31
C VAL A 48 -0.43 -0.46 -16.64
N ILE A 49 -1.04 -0.42 -15.46
CA ILE A 49 -1.42 -1.63 -14.67
C ILE A 49 -2.93 -1.70 -14.44
N GLY A 50 -3.63 -0.56 -14.50
CA GLY A 50 -5.05 -0.45 -14.18
C GLY A 50 -5.27 0.05 -12.75
N GLU A 51 -6.49 -0.15 -12.26
CA GLU A 51 -6.96 0.39 -10.98
C GLU A 51 -7.44 -0.71 -10.02
N LEU A 52 -7.21 -0.46 -8.74
CA LEU A 52 -7.74 -1.19 -7.60
C LEU A 52 -8.74 -0.29 -6.90
N HIS A 53 -9.97 -0.77 -6.74
CA HIS A 53 -11.04 -0.07 -6.03
C HIS A 53 -11.40 -0.87 -4.78
N ASN A 54 -11.28 -0.24 -3.62
CA ASN A 54 -11.48 -0.88 -2.33
C ASN A 54 -12.46 -0.06 -1.50
N GLN A 55 -13.56 -0.68 -1.07
CA GLN A 55 -14.49 -0.05 -0.14
C GLN A 55 -14.02 -0.27 1.30
N CYS A 56 -13.83 0.82 2.03
CA CYS A 56 -13.51 0.78 3.44
C CYS A 56 -14.76 0.40 4.24
N VAL A 57 -14.64 -0.67 5.01
CA VAL A 57 -15.65 -1.09 5.98
C VAL A 57 -15.11 -0.92 7.39
N GLU A 58 -15.99 -0.76 8.35
CA GLU A 58 -15.60 -0.75 9.75
C GLU A 58 -14.91 -2.07 10.10
N GLY A 59 -13.71 -1.97 10.69
CA GLY A 59 -12.97 -3.15 11.09
C GLY A 59 -13.72 -3.85 12.23
N VAL A 60 -14.21 -5.06 11.98
CA VAL A 60 -14.77 -5.94 13.00
C VAL A 60 -13.74 -7.03 13.29
N GLY A 61 -12.92 -6.81 14.31
CA GLY A 61 -11.87 -7.74 14.73
C GLY A 61 -11.33 -7.46 16.13
N PRO A 62 -10.42 -8.29 16.67
CA PRO A 62 -9.87 -8.10 18.01
C PRO A 62 -9.03 -6.81 18.19
N LEU A 63 -8.82 -6.05 17.11
CA LEU A 63 -8.06 -4.78 17.08
C LEU A 63 -8.94 -3.56 16.77
N SER A 64 -10.27 -3.69 16.77
CA SER A 64 -11.19 -2.55 16.73
C SER A 64 -11.14 -1.86 18.08
N LEU A 65 -10.52 -0.66 18.14
CA LEU A 65 -10.61 0.25 19.29
C LEU A 65 -11.87 1.10 19.18
#